data_AF-A0A929JRP5-F1
#
_entry.id   AF-A0A929JRP5-F1
#
_cell.length_a   1.000
_cell.length_b   1.000
_cell.length_c   1.000
_cell.angle_alpha   90.00
_cell.angle_beta   90.00
_cell.angle_gamma   90.00
#
_symmetry.space_group_name_H-M   'P 1'
#
loop_
_entity.id
_entity.type
_entity.pdbx_description
1 polymer ?
#
loop_
_entity_poly.entity_id
_entity_poly.type
_entity_poly.pdbx_seq_one_letter_code
_entity_poly.pdbx_strand_id
1 'polypeptide(L)'
;SALSFPCVFKFDWGGEGEEVFLLETEQALERVLEKAGRMEQAGQKGFLIQEYVPCGGRSLRVVIIGGQLFSYWRRQQDASQFLTNLKAGGVIDHESGPDLQEAAKEAVRDFCSKTGINLAGIDLIFPHDEKGATPFFLEINYFFGRRGLGGSLEYYDLFDKAVGIWLKNIGLRLTQPLSL
;
A
#
# COMPACT_ATOMS: atom_id res chain seq x y z
N SER A 1 10.41 6.23 -23.21
CA SER A 1 11.72 5.86 -22.63
C SER A 1 11.92 4.36 -22.78
N ALA A 2 13.14 3.89 -22.96
CA ALA A 2 13.45 2.48 -22.79
C ALA A 2 13.46 2.17 -21.28
N LEU A 3 12.99 1.00 -20.88
CA LEU A 3 13.01 0.56 -19.49
C LEU A 3 14.47 0.40 -19.04
N SER A 4 14.88 1.06 -17.96
CA SER A 4 16.23 0.91 -17.37
C SER A 4 16.21 -0.11 -16.23
N PHE A 5 17.35 -0.76 -16.02
CA PHE A 5 17.55 -1.67 -14.89
C PHE A 5 18.25 -0.94 -13.71
N PRO A 6 17.92 -1.29 -12.46
CA PRO A 6 16.94 -2.31 -12.08
C PRO A 6 15.48 -1.87 -12.31
N CYS A 7 14.59 -2.83 -12.53
CA CYS A 7 13.15 -2.62 -12.65
C CYS A 7 12.38 -3.57 -11.74
N VAL A 8 11.09 -3.29 -11.48
CA VAL A 8 10.23 -4.15 -10.66
C VAL A 8 9.16 -4.76 -11.55
N PHE A 9 9.06 -6.08 -11.53
CA PHE A 9 7.99 -6.85 -12.16
C PHE A 9 6.97 -7.25 -11.11
N LYS A 10 5.68 -7.13 -11.43
CA LYS A 10 4.56 -7.53 -10.56
C LYS A 10 3.52 -8.29 -11.36
N PHE A 11 3.09 -9.45 -10.90
CA PHE A 11 1.85 -10.05 -11.42
C PHE A 11 0.62 -9.28 -10.92
N ASP A 12 -0.48 -9.29 -11.69
CA ASP A 12 -1.73 -8.66 -11.26
C ASP A 12 -2.51 -9.49 -10.22
N TRP A 13 -2.08 -10.74 -10.06
CA TRP A 13 -2.68 -11.72 -9.17
C TRP A 13 -1.67 -12.12 -8.09
N GLY A 14 -2.21 -12.50 -6.93
CA GLY A 14 -1.43 -12.77 -5.73
C GLY A 14 -1.54 -11.63 -4.71
N GLY A 15 -1.37 -11.98 -3.45
CA GLY A 15 -1.29 -11.03 -2.35
C GLY A 15 0.08 -11.10 -1.70
N GLU A 16 0.42 -10.09 -0.90
CA GLU A 16 1.47 -10.22 0.11
C GLU A 16 2.91 -10.33 -0.42
N GLY A 17 3.15 -9.92 -1.67
CA GLY A 17 4.48 -9.64 -2.21
C GLY A 17 5.23 -10.84 -2.79
N GLU A 18 4.70 -12.07 -2.72
CA GLU A 18 5.35 -13.25 -3.30
C GLU A 18 5.50 -13.19 -4.84
N GLU A 19 4.72 -12.31 -5.48
CA GLU A 19 4.68 -12.15 -6.94
C GLU A 19 5.29 -10.81 -7.42
N VAL A 20 6.17 -10.23 -6.60
CA VAL A 20 6.89 -8.98 -6.90
C VAL A 20 8.39 -9.26 -6.98
N PHE A 21 9.01 -8.95 -8.12
CA PHE A 21 10.40 -9.27 -8.43
C PHE A 21 11.20 -8.01 -8.73
N LEU A 22 12.32 -7.81 -8.03
CA LEU A 22 13.35 -6.84 -8.42
C LEU A 22 14.27 -7.50 -9.45
N LEU A 23 14.39 -6.88 -10.63
CA LEU A 23 15.13 -7.41 -11.76
C LEU A 23 16.30 -6.48 -12.07
N GLU A 24 17.51 -6.98 -11.93
CA GLU A 24 18.74 -6.20 -12.14
C GLU A 24 19.28 -6.29 -13.57
N THR A 25 18.80 -7.26 -14.36
CA THR A 25 19.30 -7.51 -15.73
C THR A 25 18.19 -7.87 -16.70
N GLU A 26 18.47 -7.66 -17.99
CA GLU A 26 17.60 -8.06 -19.09
C GLU A 26 17.34 -9.57 -19.11
N GLN A 27 18.37 -10.38 -18.82
CA GLN A 27 18.19 -11.84 -18.74
C GLN A 27 17.26 -12.24 -17.58
N ALA A 28 17.25 -11.49 -16.48
CA ALA A 28 16.30 -11.74 -15.39
C ALA A 28 14.87 -11.40 -15.80
N LEU A 29 14.69 -10.31 -16.56
CA LEU A 29 13.40 -9.94 -17.13
C LEU A 29 12.89 -10.99 -18.12
N GLU A 30 13.71 -11.46 -19.04
CA GLU A 30 13.35 -12.52 -20.00
C GLU A 30 12.83 -13.77 -19.28
N ARG A 31 13.52 -14.24 -18.23
CA ARG A 31 13.10 -15.40 -17.45
C ARG A 31 11.74 -15.22 -16.77
N VAL A 32 11.47 -14.02 -16.24
CA VAL A 32 10.18 -13.73 -15.59
C VAL A 32 9.06 -13.58 -16.62
N LEU A 33 9.35 -13.04 -17.81
CA LEU A 33 8.40 -12.98 -18.92
C LEU A 33 8.04 -14.38 -19.45
N GLU A 34 9.00 -15.30 -19.52
CA GLU A 34 8.70 -16.71 -19.83
C GLU A 34 7.80 -17.36 -18.77
N LYS A 35 8.06 -17.09 -17.48
CA LYS A 35 7.16 -17.54 -16.39
C LYS A 35 5.77 -16.96 -16.60
N ALA A 36 5.67 -15.65 -16.88
CA ALA A 36 4.40 -14.97 -17.13
C ALA A 36 3.62 -15.61 -18.29
N GLY A 37 4.27 -15.86 -19.43
CA GLY A 37 3.65 -16.51 -20.58
C GLY A 37 3.10 -17.91 -20.27
N ARG A 38 3.78 -18.70 -19.41
CA ARG A 38 3.26 -19.98 -18.92
C ARG A 38 2.03 -19.81 -18.02
N MET A 39 1.99 -18.78 -17.18
CA MET A 39 0.85 -18.50 -16.30
C MET A 39 -0.37 -18.02 -17.10
N GLU A 40 -0.16 -17.23 -18.15
CA GLU A 40 -1.22 -16.78 -19.06
C GLU A 40 -1.90 -17.96 -19.76
N GLN A 41 -1.12 -18.98 -20.16
CA GLN A 41 -1.66 -20.22 -20.71
C GLN A 41 -2.48 -21.01 -19.68
N ALA A 42 -2.16 -20.89 -18.39
CA ALA A 42 -2.92 -21.47 -17.29
C ALA A 42 -4.13 -20.62 -16.84
N GLY A 43 -4.39 -19.50 -17.52
CA GLY A 43 -5.57 -18.64 -17.28
C GLY A 43 -5.34 -17.46 -16.32
N GLN A 44 -4.11 -17.28 -15.82
CA GLN A 44 -3.74 -16.11 -14.99
C GLN A 44 -3.02 -15.08 -15.87
N LYS A 45 -3.66 -13.93 -16.12
CA LYS A 45 -3.20 -12.93 -17.11
C LYS A 45 -3.03 -11.56 -16.49
N GLY A 46 -2.07 -10.78 -16.99
CA GLY A 46 -1.76 -9.44 -16.48
C GLY A 46 -0.50 -9.31 -15.62
N PHE A 47 0.39 -8.41 -16.01
CA PHE A 47 1.53 -8.02 -15.18
C PHE A 47 1.87 -6.55 -15.40
N LEU A 48 2.64 -5.98 -14.48
CA LEU A 48 3.19 -4.64 -14.55
C LEU A 48 4.71 -4.71 -14.49
N ILE A 49 5.37 -3.93 -15.34
CA ILE A 49 6.79 -3.61 -15.20
C ILE A 49 6.89 -2.12 -14.90
N GLN A 50 7.59 -1.79 -13.83
CA GLN A 50 7.74 -0.42 -13.35
C GLN A 50 9.22 -0.11 -13.08
N GLU A 51 9.55 1.17 -13.07
CA GLU A 51 10.86 1.65 -12.62
C GLU A 51 11.10 1.27 -11.15
N TYR A 52 12.35 0.93 -10.81
CA TYR A 52 12.76 0.77 -9.42
C TYR A 52 13.09 2.12 -8.80
N VAL A 53 12.41 2.45 -7.71
CA VAL A 53 12.69 3.66 -6.91
C VAL A 53 13.37 3.26 -5.60
N PRO A 54 14.66 3.60 -5.40
CA PRO A 54 15.32 3.37 -4.12
C PRO A 54 14.61 4.14 -3.01
N CYS A 55 14.04 3.42 -2.04
CA CYS A 55 13.23 3.98 -0.96
C CYS A 55 13.79 3.72 0.46
N GLY A 56 15.00 3.16 0.54
CA GLY A 56 15.66 2.87 1.81
C GLY A 56 14.98 1.76 2.63
N GLY A 57 14.40 0.76 1.96
CA GLY A 57 13.82 -0.41 2.63
C GLY A 57 12.59 -0.11 3.48
N ARG A 58 11.83 0.94 3.14
CA ARG A 58 10.58 1.28 3.82
C ARG A 58 9.49 1.71 2.85
N SER A 59 8.26 1.37 3.19
CA SER A 59 7.06 1.92 2.54
C SER A 59 6.16 2.55 3.60
N LEU A 60 5.39 3.55 3.21
CA LEU A 60 4.40 4.18 4.07
C LEU A 60 3.02 3.66 3.70
N ARG A 61 2.25 3.19 4.68
CA ARG A 61 0.84 2.89 4.49
C ARG A 61 0.02 4.03 5.07
N VAL A 62 -0.92 4.53 4.28
CA VAL A 62 -1.95 5.47 4.73
C VAL A 62 -3.30 4.77 4.61
N VAL A 63 -4.03 4.66 5.72
CA VAL A 63 -5.37 4.07 5.75
C VAL A 63 -6.40 5.19 5.84
N ILE A 64 -7.38 5.18 4.95
CA ILE A 64 -8.58 6.00 5.05
C ILE A 64 -9.74 5.18 5.64
N ILE A 65 -10.43 5.72 6.64
CA ILE A 65 -11.66 5.16 7.22
C ILE A 65 -12.65 6.31 7.43
N GLY A 66 -13.71 6.39 6.62
CA GLY A 66 -14.74 7.40 6.73
C GLY A 66 -14.24 8.85 6.63
N GLY A 67 -13.14 9.08 5.90
CA GLY A 67 -12.50 10.39 5.76
C GLY A 67 -11.39 10.69 6.80
N GLN A 68 -11.24 9.85 7.83
CA GLN A 68 -10.10 9.92 8.74
C GLN A 68 -8.89 9.19 8.14
N LEU A 69 -7.70 9.75 8.32
CA LEU A 69 -6.44 9.23 7.77
C LEU A 69 -5.47 8.83 8.86
N PHE A 70 -5.00 7.60 8.79
CA PHE A 70 -4.02 7.01 9.69
C PHE A 70 -2.79 6.61 8.87
N SER A 71 -1.60 6.77 9.42
CA SER A 71 -0.37 6.43 8.70
C SER A 71 0.62 5.70 9.58
N TYR A 72 1.42 4.85 8.96
CA TYR A 72 2.53 4.17 9.61
C TYR A 72 3.51 3.65 8.57
N TRP A 73 4.79 3.67 8.92
CA TRP A 73 5.83 3.06 8.13
C TRP A 73 5.82 1.54 8.33
N ARG A 74 6.09 0.83 7.24
CA ARG A 74 6.49 -0.57 7.25
C ARG A 74 7.95 -0.62 6.83
N ARG A 75 8.80 -1.06 7.74
CA ARG A 75 10.26 -1.07 7.57
C ARG A 75 10.76 -2.49 7.54
N GLN A 76 11.64 -2.80 6.62
CA GLN A 76 12.34 -4.06 6.61
C GLN A 76 13.53 -3.99 7.59
N GLN A 77 13.69 -5.01 8.44
CA GLN A 77 14.86 -5.11 9.33
C GLN A 77 16.05 -5.74 8.62
N ASP A 78 15.79 -6.64 7.67
CA ASP A 78 16.80 -7.30 6.86
C ASP A 78 17.09 -6.49 5.58
N ALA A 79 18.24 -5.81 5.54
CA ALA A 79 18.63 -4.99 4.39
C ALA A 79 18.80 -5.78 3.08
N SER A 80 18.89 -7.11 3.14
CA SER A 80 18.92 -7.97 1.93
C SER A 80 17.55 -8.17 1.28
N GLN A 81 16.46 -7.82 1.99
CA GLN A 81 15.10 -8.02 1.49
C GLN A 81 14.54 -6.75 0.84
N PHE A 82 14.13 -6.89 -0.41
CA PHE A 82 13.49 -5.82 -1.17
C PHE A 82 12.07 -5.50 -0.66
N LEU A 83 11.30 -6.53 -0.27
CA LEU A 83 9.92 -6.36 0.15
C LEU A 83 9.84 -5.86 1.59
N THR A 84 9.05 -4.82 1.80
CA THR A 84 8.87 -4.16 3.11
C THR A 84 7.56 -4.53 3.79
N ASN A 85 6.84 -5.49 3.22
CA ASN A 85 5.54 -5.88 3.75
C ASN A 85 5.69 -6.62 5.09
N LEU A 86 4.61 -6.60 5.85
CA LEU A 86 4.53 -7.09 7.21
C LEU A 86 4.65 -8.61 7.37
N LYS A 87 4.47 -9.36 6.27
CA LYS A 87 4.60 -10.83 6.25
C LYS A 87 6.03 -11.27 5.93
N ALA A 88 6.76 -10.49 5.16
CA ALA A 88 8.19 -10.63 4.94
C ALA A 88 9.06 -10.12 6.12
N GLY A 89 8.54 -10.10 7.35
CA GLY A 89 9.30 -9.65 8.53
C GLY A 89 9.34 -8.14 8.76
N GLY A 90 8.60 -7.34 7.97
CA GLY A 90 8.52 -5.89 8.18
C GLY A 90 7.93 -5.50 9.53
N VAL A 91 8.46 -4.42 10.12
CA VAL A 91 8.05 -3.86 11.42
C VAL A 91 7.29 -2.55 11.21
N ILE A 92 6.36 -2.27 12.11
CA ILE A 92 5.55 -1.06 12.09
C ILE A 92 6.25 0.04 12.88
N ASP A 93 6.34 1.22 12.28
CA ASP A 93 6.97 2.40 12.88
C ASP A 93 6.03 3.60 12.68
N HIS A 94 5.49 4.09 13.80
CA HIS A 94 4.55 5.21 13.82
C HIS A 94 5.24 6.57 13.98
N GLU A 95 6.48 6.58 14.46
CA GLU A 95 7.14 7.80 14.96
C GLU A 95 8.04 8.43 13.90
N SER A 96 8.60 7.62 12.99
CA SER A 96 9.53 8.10 11.98
C SER A 96 8.89 9.07 10.98
N GLY A 97 9.65 10.10 10.61
CA GLY A 97 9.36 10.99 9.49
C GLY A 97 7.96 11.62 9.51
N PRO A 98 7.56 12.34 10.57
CA PRO A 98 6.23 12.92 10.68
C PRO A 98 5.87 13.83 9.49
N ASP A 99 6.82 14.63 8.99
CA ASP A 99 6.60 15.51 7.84
C ASP A 99 6.25 14.72 6.56
N LEU A 100 6.91 13.59 6.34
CA LEU A 100 6.60 12.70 5.20
C LEU A 100 5.26 11.99 5.39
N GLN A 101 4.92 11.63 6.62
CA GLN A 101 3.60 11.05 6.93
C GLN A 101 2.47 12.04 6.63
N GLU A 102 2.63 13.30 7.03
CA GLU A 102 1.64 14.34 6.72
C GLU A 102 1.56 14.63 5.22
N ALA A 103 2.69 14.75 4.52
CA ALA A 103 2.71 14.91 3.05
C ALA A 103 1.97 13.76 2.34
N ALA A 104 2.15 12.53 2.79
CA ALA A 104 1.42 11.39 2.24
C ALA A 104 -0.07 11.41 2.57
N LYS A 105 -0.46 11.80 3.79
CA LYS A 105 -1.88 11.98 4.14
C LYS A 105 -2.53 13.05 3.28
N GLU A 106 -1.84 14.16 2.99
CA GLU A 106 -2.35 15.21 2.10
C GLU A 106 -2.56 14.69 0.68
N ALA A 107 -1.57 13.99 0.11
CA ALA A 107 -1.68 13.39 -1.21
C ALA A 107 -2.84 12.37 -1.28
N VAL A 108 -2.98 11.53 -0.26
CA VAL A 108 -4.06 10.54 -0.17
C VAL A 108 -5.42 11.22 0.02
N ARG A 109 -5.51 12.28 0.81
CA ARG A 109 -6.74 13.05 0.99
C ARG A 109 -7.23 13.63 -0.34
N ASP A 110 -6.33 14.25 -1.10
CA ASP A 110 -6.64 14.79 -2.44
C ASP A 110 -7.10 13.67 -3.38
N PHE A 111 -6.38 12.55 -3.44
CA PHE A 111 -6.74 11.39 -4.24
C PHE A 111 -8.14 10.82 -3.88
N CYS A 112 -8.40 10.61 -2.59
CA CYS A 112 -9.69 10.12 -2.10
C CYS A 112 -10.83 11.10 -2.38
N SER A 113 -10.58 12.41 -2.30
CA SER A 113 -11.60 13.43 -2.61
C SER A 113 -12.06 13.38 -4.08
N LYS A 114 -11.15 13.03 -4.99
CA LYS A 114 -11.43 12.92 -6.44
C LYS A 114 -12.06 11.59 -6.84
N THR A 115 -11.79 10.53 -6.08
CA THR A 115 -12.21 9.16 -6.41
C THR A 115 -13.42 8.67 -5.62
N GLY A 116 -13.72 9.31 -4.47
CA GLY A 116 -14.77 8.88 -3.55
C GLY A 116 -14.38 7.68 -2.67
N ILE A 117 -13.13 7.21 -2.73
CA ILE A 117 -12.64 6.13 -1.86
C ILE A 117 -12.65 6.61 -0.41
N ASN A 118 -13.34 5.88 0.47
CA ASN A 118 -13.49 6.23 1.88
C ASN A 118 -13.11 5.09 2.84
N LEU A 119 -12.73 3.92 2.32
CA LEU A 119 -12.20 2.79 3.08
C LEU A 119 -11.14 2.04 2.26
N ALA A 120 -9.87 2.27 2.55
CA ALA A 120 -8.76 1.58 1.88
C ALA A 120 -7.44 1.79 2.64
N GLY A 121 -6.50 0.85 2.49
CA GLY A 121 -5.09 1.03 2.79
C GLY A 121 -4.33 1.35 1.51
N ILE A 122 -3.67 2.50 1.46
CA ILE A 122 -2.93 2.98 0.30
C ILE A 122 -1.44 2.94 0.62
N ASP A 123 -0.68 2.28 -0.24
CA ASP A 123 0.76 2.11 -0.07
C ASP A 123 1.51 3.14 -0.90
N LEU A 124 2.44 3.84 -0.26
CA LEU A 124 3.27 4.86 -0.86
C LEU A 124 4.75 4.61 -0.57
N ILE A 125 5.61 5.15 -1.43
CA ILE A 125 7.05 5.24 -1.19
C ILE A 125 7.54 6.66 -1.44
N PHE A 126 8.66 6.98 -0.80
CA PHE A 126 9.43 8.19 -1.06
C PHE A 126 10.81 7.77 -1.57
N PRO A 127 11.36 8.45 -2.59
CA PRO A 127 12.76 8.32 -2.94
C PRO A 127 13.64 8.59 -1.71
N HIS A 128 14.68 7.78 -1.52
CA HIS A 128 15.54 7.88 -0.33
C HIS A 128 16.33 9.19 -0.28
N ASP A 129 16.85 9.62 -1.42
CA ASP A 129 17.84 10.71 -1.52
C ASP A 129 17.25 12.07 -1.91
N GLU A 130 15.93 12.14 -2.11
CA GLU A 130 15.26 13.36 -2.56
C GLU A 130 14.45 14.01 -1.42
N LYS A 131 14.94 15.16 -0.94
CA LYS A 131 14.25 15.94 0.09
C LYS A 131 13.05 16.67 -0.51
N GLY A 132 11.90 16.56 0.15
CA GLY A 132 10.66 17.20 -0.31
C GLY A 132 9.99 16.51 -1.48
N ALA A 133 10.40 15.28 -1.80
CA ALA A 133 9.79 14.50 -2.87
C ALA A 133 8.29 14.27 -2.64
N THR A 134 7.52 14.33 -3.73
CA THR A 134 6.13 13.89 -3.74
C THR A 134 6.10 12.37 -3.62
N PRO A 135 5.20 11.78 -2.81
CA PRO A 135 5.14 10.33 -2.68
C PRO A 135 4.67 9.67 -3.99
N PHE A 136 5.25 8.52 -4.31
CA PHE A 136 4.73 7.64 -5.35
C PHE A 136 3.69 6.69 -4.76
N PHE A 137 2.51 6.64 -5.37
CA PHE A 137 1.47 5.66 -5.04
C PHE A 137 1.84 4.31 -5.65
N LEU A 138 1.72 3.24 -4.87
CA LEU A 138 2.06 1.89 -5.28
C LEU A 138 0.84 0.99 -5.47
N GLU A 139 -0.10 1.04 -4.53
CA GLU A 139 -1.22 0.10 -4.49
C GLU A 139 -2.37 0.66 -3.63
N ILE A 140 -3.60 0.31 -4.01
CA ILE A 140 -4.82 0.53 -3.21
C ILE A 140 -5.34 -0.82 -2.76
N ASN A 141 -5.36 -1.04 -1.44
CA ASN A 141 -5.83 -2.27 -0.82
C ASN A 141 -7.19 -2.01 -0.15
N TYR A 142 -8.28 -2.58 -0.68
CA TYR A 142 -9.60 -2.54 -0.01
C TYR A 142 -9.69 -3.54 1.15
N PHE A 143 -8.88 -4.59 1.12
CA PHE A 143 -8.68 -5.52 2.21
C PHE A 143 -7.24 -5.40 2.69
N PHE A 144 -7.04 -4.96 3.93
CA PHE A 144 -5.70 -4.68 4.45
C PHE A 144 -5.52 -5.18 5.89
N GLY A 145 -4.27 -5.54 6.23
CA GLY A 145 -3.89 -5.93 7.57
C GLY A 145 -4.04 -4.79 8.58
N ARG A 146 -4.56 -5.10 9.76
CA ARG A 146 -4.97 -4.12 10.79
C ARG A 146 -3.95 -3.90 11.90
N ARG A 147 -2.80 -4.58 11.87
CA ARG A 147 -1.79 -4.49 12.94
C ARG A 147 -1.31 -3.06 13.17
N GLY A 148 -1.15 -2.27 12.11
CA GLY A 148 -0.74 -0.86 12.20
C GLY A 148 -1.84 0.10 12.60
N LEU A 149 -3.06 -0.41 12.84
CA LEU A 149 -4.15 0.35 13.44
C LEU A 149 -4.38 -0.05 14.90
N GLY A 150 -3.53 -0.88 15.50
CA GLY A 150 -3.78 -1.44 16.84
C GLY A 150 -4.53 -2.78 16.83
N GLY A 151 -4.78 -3.37 15.65
CA GLY A 151 -5.43 -4.66 15.52
C GLY A 151 -6.92 -4.57 15.19
N SER A 152 -7.63 -5.70 15.27
CA SER A 152 -9.03 -5.79 14.83
C SER A 152 -9.99 -5.00 15.69
N LEU A 153 -9.80 -4.97 17.02
CA LEU A 153 -10.69 -4.26 17.93
C LEU A 153 -10.66 -2.75 17.63
N GLU A 154 -9.47 -2.15 17.63
CA GLU A 154 -9.32 -0.72 17.31
C GLU A 154 -9.82 -0.38 15.90
N TYR A 155 -9.56 -1.25 14.91
CA TYR A 155 -10.10 -1.07 13.57
C TYR A 155 -11.64 -1.00 13.56
N TYR A 156 -12.32 -1.90 14.26
CA TYR A 156 -13.79 -1.90 14.29
C TYR A 156 -14.34 -0.69 15.05
N ASP A 157 -13.70 -0.27 16.13
CA ASP A 157 -14.07 0.96 16.83
C ASP A 157 -13.96 2.19 15.91
N LEU A 158 -12.91 2.29 15.10
CA LEU A 158 -12.74 3.36 14.10
C LEU A 158 -13.79 3.25 12.99
N PHE A 159 -14.03 2.04 12.49
CA PHE A 159 -14.99 1.76 11.43
C PHE A 159 -16.43 2.11 11.85
N ASP A 160 -16.85 1.68 13.04
CA ASP A 160 -18.20 1.92 13.53
C ASP A 160 -18.45 3.41 13.80
N LYS A 161 -17.45 4.13 14.33
CA LYS A 161 -17.49 5.60 14.44
C LYS A 161 -17.66 6.25 13.08
N ALA A 162 -16.89 5.82 12.07
CA ALA A 162 -17.00 6.32 10.71
C ALA A 162 -18.38 6.05 10.08
N VAL A 163 -18.93 4.84 10.26
CA VAL A 163 -20.28 4.49 9.80
C VAL A 163 -21.34 5.35 10.50
N GLY A 164 -21.22 5.55 11.82
CA GLY A 164 -22.13 6.41 12.58
C GLY A 164 -22.11 7.87 12.11
N ILE A 165 -20.93 8.42 11.82
CA ILE A 165 -20.78 9.76 11.25
C ILE A 165 -21.42 9.82 9.86
N TRP A 166 -21.16 8.83 9.01
CA TRP A 166 -21.72 8.76 7.66
C TRP A 166 -23.25 8.70 7.67
N LEU A 167 -23.83 7.81 8.49
CA LEU A 167 -25.29 7.68 8.65
C LEU A 167 -25.91 9.00 9.10
N LYS A 168 -25.30 9.66 10.10
CA LYS A 168 -25.75 10.97 10.59
C LYS A 168 -25.75 12.03 9.47
N ASN A 169 -24.72 12.04 8.62
CA ASN A 169 -24.61 12.99 7.52
C ASN A 169 -25.68 12.79 6.43
N ILE A 170 -26.20 11.56 6.28
CA ILE A 170 -27.32 11.26 5.37
C ILE A 170 -28.69 11.28 6.07
N GLY A 171 -28.78 11.80 7.30
CA GLY A 171 -30.03 11.92 8.05
C GLY A 171 -30.53 10.62 8.68
N LEU A 172 -29.71 9.56 8.69
CA LEU A 172 -30.02 8.28 9.33
C LEU A 172 -29.38 8.18 10.72
N ARG A 173 -29.93 7.29 11.55
CA ARG A 173 -29.35 6.90 12.83
C ARG A 173 -29.40 5.39 12.95
N LEU A 174 -28.37 4.81 13.55
CA LEU A 174 -28.39 3.42 13.98
C LEU A 174 -29.45 3.27 15.08
N THR A 175 -30.38 2.34 14.89
CA THR A 175 -31.40 1.99 15.90
C THR A 175 -30.85 1.05 16.96
N GLN A 176 -29.71 0.40 16.70
CA GLN A 176 -28.94 -0.44 17.62
C GLN A 176 -27.43 -0.29 17.32
N PRO A 177 -26.52 -0.48 18.29
CA PRO A 177 -25.08 -0.51 18.04
C PRO A 177 -24.75 -1.57 16.98
N LEU A 178 -23.71 -1.33 16.17
CA LEU A 178 -23.15 -2.38 15.32
C LEU A 178 -22.57 -3.45 16.26
N SER A 179 -23.25 -4.58 16.38
CA SER A 179 -22.76 -5.72 17.16
C SER A 179 -21.76 -6.50 16.30
N LEU A 180 -20.52 -6.60 16.76
CA LEU A 180 -19.51 -7.52 16.21
C LEU A 180 -19.85 -8.98 16.52
#